data_AF-A0A6B2Z7A6-F1
#
_entry.id   AF-A0A6B2Z7A6-F1
#
_cell.length_a   1.000
_cell.length_b   1.000
_cell.length_c   1.000
_cell.angle_alpha   90.00
_cell.angle_beta   90.00
_cell.angle_gamma   90.00
#
_symmetry.space_group_name_H-M   'P 1'
#
loop_
_entity.id
_entity.type
_entity.pdbx_description
1 polymer ?
#
loop_
_entity_poly.entity_id
_entity_poly.type
_entity_poly.pdbx_seq_one_letter_code
_entity_poly.pdbx_strand_id
1 'polypeptide(L)' 'MGANTKFWQRPPKQPKPPRGTEGVILTALQVQVGQYVFLSGAYWQISTINRLTGGGRLLFFEGREPYAMRVPMRIYRPR' A
#
# COMPACT_ATOMS: atom_id res chain seq x y z
N MET A 1 -32.50 -30.83 9.06
CA MET A 1 -31.08 -30.63 8.70
C MET A 1 -30.93 -29.20 8.21
N GLY A 2 -30.53 -28.29 9.10
CA GLY A 2 -30.56 -26.84 8.87
C GLY A 2 -29.16 -26.23 8.81
N ALA A 3 -28.81 -25.79 7.61
CA ALA A 3 -27.99 -24.64 7.20
C ALA A 3 -26.95 -23.97 8.13
N ASN A 4 -25.79 -23.71 7.50
CA ASN A 4 -25.00 -22.46 7.56
C ASN A 4 -24.27 -22.10 8.87
N THR A 5 -23.08 -22.66 9.05
CA THR A 5 -22.06 -22.02 9.90
C THR A 5 -21.09 -21.25 9.01
N LYS A 6 -21.38 -19.95 8.85
CA LYS A 6 -20.49 -18.96 8.22
C LYS A 6 -19.09 -19.05 8.82
N PHE A 7 -18.11 -19.41 8.01
CA PHE A 7 -16.69 -19.27 8.29
C PHE A 7 -16.35 -17.78 8.41
N TRP A 8 -16.55 -17.19 9.59
CA TRP A 8 -15.95 -15.91 9.95
C TRP A 8 -14.45 -16.14 10.17
N GLN A 9 -13.71 -16.37 9.09
CA GLN A 9 -12.25 -16.31 9.13
C GLN A 9 -11.87 -14.88 9.51
N ARG A 10 -11.25 -14.73 10.68
CA ARG A 10 -10.66 -13.45 11.11
C ARG A 10 -9.83 -12.91 9.95
N PRO A 11 -9.96 -11.62 9.58
CA PRO A 11 -9.14 -11.08 8.52
C PRO A 11 -7.67 -11.35 8.87
N PRO A 12 -6.86 -11.85 7.91
CA PRO A 12 -5.46 -12.16 8.18
C PRO A 12 -4.80 -10.92 8.79
N LYS A 13 -4.10 -11.11 9.91
CA LYS A 13 -3.37 -10.02 10.56
C LYS A 13 -2.42 -9.42 9.54
N GLN A 14 -2.49 -8.09 9.38
CA GLN A 14 -1.55 -7.36 8.54
C GLN A 14 -0.12 -7.71 8.98
N PRO A 15 0.80 -8.05 8.06
CA PRO A 15 2.19 -8.33 8.40
C PRO A 15 2.83 -7.12 9.09
N LYS A 16 3.92 -7.36 9.80
CA LYS A 16 4.67 -6.25 10.42
C LYS A 16 5.28 -5.38 9.30
N PRO A 17 5.23 -4.05 9.43
CA PRO A 17 5.89 -3.17 8.48
C PRO A 17 7.40 -3.38 8.47
N PRO A 18 8.10 -3.00 7.38
CA PRO A 18 9.55 -3.06 7.32
C PRO A 18 10.20 -2.37 8.53
N ARG A 19 11.26 -2.96 9.06
CA ARG A 19 11.95 -2.42 10.26
C ARG A 19 12.42 -0.99 10.01
N GLY A 20 12.32 -0.15 11.04
CA GLY A 20 12.72 1.26 10.94
C GLY A 20 11.75 2.14 10.13
N THR A 21 10.58 1.62 9.74
CA THR A 21 9.57 2.44 9.07
C THR A 21 8.43 2.85 9.99
N GLU A 22 7.84 4.01 9.70
CA GLU A 22 6.63 4.49 10.36
C GLU A 22 5.52 4.73 9.34
N GLY A 23 4.30 4.35 9.72
CA GLY A 23 3.12 4.51 8.87
C GLY A 23 2.52 5.91 9.03
N VAL A 24 2.52 6.70 7.95
CA VAL A 24 1.96 8.05 7.86
C VAL A 24 0.94 8.11 6.71
N ILE A 25 -0.09 8.94 6.85
CA ILE A 25 -1.03 9.20 5.75
C ILE A 25 -0.41 10.25 4.83
N LEU A 26 -0.12 9.87 3.58
CA LEU A 26 0.43 10.78 2.57
C LEU A 26 -0.53 10.91 1.40
N THR A 27 -0.59 12.12 0.84
CA THR A 27 -1.21 12.38 -0.46
C THR A 27 -0.32 11.90 -1.60
N ALA A 28 -0.87 11.81 -2.81
CA ALA A 28 -0.10 11.46 -4.01
C ALA A 28 1.09 12.41 -4.27
N LEU A 29 1.06 13.66 -3.80
CA LEU A 29 2.16 14.60 -3.99
C LEU A 29 3.29 14.44 -2.95
N GLN A 30 3.01 13.82 -1.80
CA GLN A 30 3.96 13.66 -0.70
C GLN A 30 4.71 12.33 -0.72
N VAL A 31 4.21 11.35 -1.48
CA VAL A 31 4.85 10.05 -1.66
C VAL A 31 6.17 10.18 -2.43
N GLN A 32 7.18 9.43 -1.99
CA GLN A 32 8.53 9.42 -2.54
C GLN A 32 8.99 8.00 -2.88
N VAL A 33 9.93 7.90 -3.83
CA VAL A 33 10.64 6.66 -4.14
C VAL A 33 11.39 6.17 -2.90
N GLY A 34 11.43 4.86 -2.69
CA GLY A 34 12.04 4.20 -1.54
C GLY A 34 11.11 4.04 -0.34
N GLN A 35 9.96 4.73 -0.32
CA GLN A 35 8.90 4.49 0.67
C GLN A 35 8.13 3.21 0.35
N TYR A 36 7.42 2.68 1.35
CA TYR A 36 6.66 1.44 1.21
C TYR A 36 5.15 1.69 1.28
N VAL A 37 4.38 0.94 0.51
CA VAL A 37 2.91 0.94 0.59
C VAL A 37 2.43 -0.48 0.86
N PHE A 38 1.39 -0.62 1.68
CA PHE A 38 0.78 -1.92 1.93
C PHE A 38 -0.33 -2.17 0.90
N LEU A 39 -0.08 -3.10 -0.04
CA LEU A 39 -1.01 -3.45 -1.12
C LEU A 39 -1.09 -4.96 -1.29
N SER A 40 -2.30 -5.49 -1.49
CA SER A 40 -2.55 -6.94 -1.68
C SER A 40 -1.89 -7.84 -0.63
N GLY A 41 -1.90 -7.43 0.64
CA GLY A 41 -1.36 -8.25 1.72
C GLY A 41 0.16 -8.16 1.92
N ALA A 42 0.88 -7.36 1.13
CA ALA A 42 2.33 -7.23 1.23
C ALA A 42 2.78 -5.76 1.22
N TYR A 43 3.98 -5.52 1.75
CA TYR A 43 4.64 -4.22 1.69
C TYR A 43 5.46 -4.14 0.41
N TRP A 44 5.14 -3.16 -0.43
CA TRP A 44 5.82 -2.92 -1.69
C TRP A 44 6.62 -1.63 -1.61
N GLN A 45 7.91 -1.71 -1.90
CA GLN A 45 8.76 -0.54 -2.01
C GLN A 45 8.54 0.16 -3.34
N ILE A 46 8.27 1.45 -3.29
CA ILE A 46 8.08 2.27 -4.49
C ILE A 46 9.44 2.44 -5.15
N SER A 47 9.61 1.90 -6.35
CA SER A 47 10.85 1.99 -7.12
C SER A 47 10.86 3.21 -8.05
N THR A 48 9.71 3.58 -8.61
CA THR A 48 9.59 4.73 -9.52
C THR A 48 8.22 5.38 -9.36
N ILE A 49 8.16 6.69 -9.63
CA ILE A 49 6.92 7.47 -9.56
C ILE A 49 6.74 8.27 -10.85
N ASN A 50 5.65 8.03 -11.55
CA ASN A 50 5.23 8.87 -12.67
C ASN A 50 4.07 9.78 -12.29
N ARG A 51 4.00 10.95 -12.93
CA ARG A 51 2.81 11.81 -12.81
C ARG A 51 1.66 11.18 -13.57
N LEU A 52 0.50 11.15 -12.93
CA LEU A 52 -0.77 10.83 -13.54
C LEU A 52 -1.50 12.14 -13.84
N THR A 53 -2.22 12.22 -14.94
CA THR A 53 -3.09 13.35 -15.24
C THR A 53 -4.18 13.48 -14.15
N GLY A 54 -4.50 14.72 -13.76
CA GLY A 54 -5.48 14.99 -12.69
C GLY A 54 -4.93 14.89 -11.26
N GLY A 55 -3.62 15.11 -11.04
CA GLY A 55 -3.04 15.26 -9.70
C GLY A 55 -2.71 13.96 -8.97
N GLY A 56 -2.86 12.81 -9.62
CA GLY A 56 -2.45 11.51 -9.09
C GLY A 56 -0.98 11.17 -9.33
N ARG A 57 -0.51 10.07 -8.73
CA ARG A 57 0.78 9.45 -9.02
C ARG A 57 0.61 7.99 -9.39
N LEU A 58 1.39 7.56 -10.38
CA LEU A 58 1.52 6.15 -10.72
C LEU A 58 2.76 5.61 -10.01
N LEU A 59 2.56 4.72 -9.06
CA LEU A 59 3.61 4.10 -8.28
C LEU A 59 4.03 2.80 -8.95
N PHE A 60 5.32 2.65 -9.24
CA PHE A 60 5.89 1.43 -9.77
C PHE A 60 6.60 0.68 -8.63
N PHE A 61 6.64 -0.65 -8.78
CA PHE A 61 7.23 -1.57 -7.82
C PHE A 61 7.95 -2.65 -8.62
N GLU A 62 8.95 -3.29 -8.01
CA GLU A 62 9.59 -4.46 -8.61
C GLU A 62 8.65 -5.67 -8.53
N GLY A 63 8.40 -6.34 -9.65
CA GLY A 63 7.60 -7.57 -9.70
C GLY A 63 6.09 -7.39 -9.49
N ARG A 64 5.56 -6.16 -9.56
CA ARG A 64 4.12 -5.87 -9.43
C ARG A 64 3.66 -4.81 -10.43
N GLU A 65 2.42 -4.93 -10.87
CA GLU A 65 1.76 -3.91 -11.67
C GLU A 65 1.75 -2.52 -11.00
N PRO A 66 1.88 -1.44 -11.78
CA PRO A 66 1.84 -0.09 -11.24
C PRO A 66 0.51 0.20 -10.55
N TYR A 67 0.56 0.97 -9.46
CA TYR A 67 -0.62 1.36 -8.71
C TYR A 67 -0.91 2.86 -8.89
N ALA A 68 -2.12 3.17 -9.37
CA ALA A 68 -2.58 4.54 -9.53
C ALA A 68 -3.08 5.10 -8.20
N MET A 69 -2.23 5.87 -7.51
CA MET A 69 -2.59 6.57 -6.28
C MET A 69 -3.26 7.91 -6.60
N ARG A 70 -4.55 8.01 -6.27
CA ARG A 70 -5.36 9.23 -6.45
C ARG A 70 -5.91 9.81 -5.14
N VAL A 71 -5.88 9.04 -4.07
CA VAL A 71 -6.37 9.43 -2.74
C VAL A 71 -5.24 9.29 -1.71
N PRO A 72 -5.31 10.02 -0.58
CA PRO A 72 -4.37 9.83 0.51
C PRO A 72 -4.39 8.38 1.01
N MET A 73 -3.22 7.80 1.25
CA MET A 73 -3.07 6.42 1.69
C MET A 73 -1.99 6.30 2.76
N ARG A 74 -2.04 5.20 3.52
CA ARG A 74 -1.02 4.88 4.50
C ARG A 74 0.26 4.42 3.80
N ILE A 75 1.30 5.24 3.90
CA ILE A 75 2.64 5.01 3.39
C ILE A 75 3.57 4.80 4.57
N TYR A 76 4.55 3.92 4.42
CA TYR A 76 5.54 3.58 5.41
C TYR A 76 6.88 4.16 4.97
N ARG A 77 7.30 5.23 5.63
CA ARG A 77 8.57 5.90 5.33
C ARG A 77 9.65 5.43 6.32
N PRO A 78 10.92 5.37 5.90
CA PRO A 78 12.04 5.25 6.86
C PRO A 78 11.96 6.39 7.89
N ARG A 79 12.22 6.05 9.16
CA ARG A 79 12.45 7.04 10.22
C ARG A 79 13.77 7.75 10.06
#